data_AF-A0A165MWL2-F1
#
_entry.id   AF-A0A165MWL2-F1
#
_cell.length_a   1.000
_cell.length_b   1.000
_cell.length_c   1.000
_cell.angle_alpha   90.00
_cell.angle_beta   90.00
_cell.angle_gamma   90.00
#
_symmetry.space_group_name_H-M   'P 1'
#
loop_
_entity.id
_entity.type
_entity.pdbx_description
1 polymer ?
#
loop_
_entity_poly.entity_id
_entity_poly.type
_entity_poly.pdbx_seq_one_letter_code
_entity_poly.pdbx_strand_id
1 'polypeptide(L)'
;MATGLFCSPRQPLPHQHSIQLPKFFLKPGPGDLWLSTVEAADRSRLPSNPQEEVYCELFLVRQDDLEPNTFFTDQDQHQLRAAIYVPVNSGIHDRYRLSPVIVVEEWEGWRGDDHAPMWASWEPGMPVSFVESRAVVARLFECLSDYEPNRHAACEILEWVVAILVGVPEEVGSLHDDGDKTLINDAMLSIDIAEVQLADQTKPFI
;
A
#
# COMPACT_ATOMS: atom_id res chain seq x y z
N MET A 1 54.94 48.31 -2.81
CA MET A 1 53.66 48.02 -3.48
C MET A 1 52.91 47.06 -2.58
N ALA A 2 51.83 47.50 -1.93
CA ALA A 2 51.04 46.68 -1.00
C ALA A 2 49.64 46.50 -1.59
N THR A 3 49.31 45.27 -1.97
CA THR A 3 48.00 44.84 -2.45
C THR A 3 47.08 44.60 -1.27
N GLY A 4 46.11 45.50 -1.06
CA GLY A 4 45.05 45.34 -0.07
C GLY A 4 44.00 44.33 -0.56
N LEU A 5 43.79 43.28 0.23
CA LEU A 5 42.71 42.31 0.05
C LEU A 5 41.39 42.92 0.58
N PHE A 6 40.47 43.23 -0.34
CA PHE A 6 39.10 43.59 0.01
C PHE A 6 38.32 42.32 0.36
N CYS A 7 38.08 42.09 1.65
CA CYS A 7 37.11 41.09 2.11
C CYS A 7 35.71 41.67 2.01
N SER A 8 34.90 41.18 1.07
CA SER A 8 33.47 41.49 1.01
C SER A 8 32.77 40.92 2.25
N PRO A 9 31.96 41.72 2.98
CA PRO A 9 31.21 41.22 4.13
C PRO A 9 30.16 40.22 3.64
N ARG A 10 30.26 38.96 4.10
CA ARG A 10 29.21 37.95 3.88
C ARG A 10 27.96 38.42 4.61
N GLN A 11 26.94 38.83 3.87
CA GLN A 11 25.62 39.07 4.46
C GLN A 11 25.09 37.73 5.00
N PRO A 12 24.59 37.69 6.24
CA PRO A 12 23.91 36.51 6.75
C PRO A 12 22.67 36.26 5.88
N LEU A 13 22.57 35.04 5.35
CA LEU A 13 21.37 34.59 4.64
C LEU A 13 20.17 34.80 5.56
N PRO A 14 19.06 35.40 5.08
CA PRO A 14 17.85 35.52 5.87
C PRO A 14 17.44 34.13 6.34
N HIS A 15 17.27 33.97 7.64
CA HIS A 15 16.71 32.75 8.21
C HIS A 15 15.34 32.55 7.58
N GLN A 16 15.26 31.62 6.63
CA GLN A 16 14.00 31.11 6.14
C GLN A 16 13.33 30.49 7.36
N HIS A 17 12.42 31.23 7.96
CA HIS A 17 11.42 30.66 8.83
C HIS A 17 10.69 29.65 7.97
N SER A 18 11.05 28.37 8.13
CA SER A 18 10.28 27.27 7.57
C SER A 18 8.88 27.43 8.16
N ILE A 19 7.95 27.92 7.34
CA ILE A 19 6.54 27.96 7.68
C ILE A 19 6.16 26.50 7.74
N GLN A 20 6.19 25.93 8.94
CA GLN A 20 5.63 24.62 9.20
C GLN A 20 4.13 24.76 8.99
N LEU A 21 3.68 24.49 7.77
CA LEU A 21 2.27 24.27 7.51
C LEU A 21 1.81 23.16 8.46
N PRO A 22 0.59 23.24 9.01
CA PRO A 22 0.02 22.15 9.79
C PRO A 22 0.17 20.87 8.96
N LYS A 23 0.82 19.85 9.52
CA LYS A 23 0.85 18.52 8.92
C LYS A 23 -0.59 18.03 8.89
N PHE A 24 -1.28 18.20 7.76
CA PHE A 24 -2.52 17.49 7.53
C PHE A 24 -2.13 16.02 7.49
N PHE A 25 -2.47 15.28 8.55
CA PHE A 25 -2.32 13.83 8.56
C PHE A 25 -3.29 13.29 7.53
N LEU A 26 -2.78 12.91 6.36
CA LEU A 26 -3.56 12.16 5.39
C LEU A 26 -4.01 10.86 6.07
N LYS A 27 -5.28 10.51 5.89
CA LYS A 27 -5.83 9.24 6.36
C LYS A 27 -5.00 8.12 5.69
N PRO A 28 -4.48 7.14 6.44
CA PRO A 28 -3.67 6.06 5.86
C PRO A 28 -4.49 5.31 4.80
N GLY A 29 -3.86 5.01 3.67
CA GLY A 29 -4.47 4.23 2.60
C GLY A 29 -4.58 2.75 2.94
N PRO A 30 -5.25 1.94 2.10
CA PRO A 30 -5.35 0.49 2.29
C PRO A 30 -4.00 -0.20 2.40
N GLY A 31 -2.99 0.26 1.66
CA GLY A 31 -1.63 -0.27 1.70
C GLY A 31 -0.93 0.04 3.02
N ASP A 32 -1.06 1.27 3.52
CA ASP A 32 -0.55 1.65 4.84
C ASP A 32 -1.20 0.84 5.96
N LEU A 33 -2.53 0.67 5.91
CA LEU A 33 -3.26 -0.14 6.89
C LEU A 33 -2.84 -1.60 6.83
N TRP A 34 -2.72 -2.19 5.65
CA TRP A 34 -2.27 -3.58 5.52
C TRP A 34 -0.85 -3.74 6.05
N LEU A 35 0.05 -2.80 5.74
CA LEU A 35 1.41 -2.85 6.27
C LEU A 35 1.50 -2.64 7.78
N SER A 36 0.51 -1.96 8.38
CA SER A 36 0.44 -1.79 9.83
C SER A 36 0.09 -3.09 10.57
N THR A 37 -0.54 -4.07 9.90
CA THR A 37 -0.78 -5.40 10.49
C THR A 37 0.44 -6.31 10.46
N VAL A 38 1.43 -5.99 9.62
CA VAL A 38 2.62 -6.83 9.41
C VAL A 38 3.60 -6.65 10.56
N GLU A 39 3.64 -7.60 11.48
CA GLU A 39 4.65 -7.64 12.53
C GLU A 39 6.04 -7.93 11.94
N ALA A 40 7.09 -7.35 12.53
CA ALA A 40 8.46 -7.57 12.06
C ALA A 40 8.87 -9.06 12.09
N ALA A 41 8.26 -9.84 12.97
CA ALA A 41 8.49 -11.29 13.10
C ALA A 41 7.91 -12.10 11.95
N ASP A 42 6.90 -11.60 11.24
CA ASP A 42 6.29 -12.29 10.10
C ASP A 42 7.11 -12.13 8.81
N ARG A 43 8.01 -11.14 8.77
CA ARG A 43 8.92 -10.94 7.66
C ARG A 43 9.91 -12.11 7.61
N SER A 44 9.87 -12.88 6.54
CA SER A 44 10.64 -14.14 6.35
C SER A 44 10.09 -15.38 7.06
N ARG A 45 8.94 -15.31 7.73
CA ARG A 45 8.27 -16.51 8.27
C ARG A 45 7.68 -17.32 7.12
N LEU A 46 7.68 -18.65 7.25
CA LEU A 46 6.91 -19.53 6.38
C LEU A 46 5.57 -19.86 7.04
N PRO A 47 4.49 -20.07 6.27
CA PRO A 47 3.20 -20.50 6.80
C PRO A 47 3.37 -21.72 7.71
N SER A 48 3.04 -21.54 8.99
CA SER A 48 3.10 -22.55 10.04
C SER A 48 1.81 -23.38 10.05
N ASN A 49 0.68 -22.76 9.72
CA ASN A 49 -0.59 -23.43 9.45
C ASN A 49 -0.99 -23.27 7.98
N PRO A 50 -0.60 -24.19 7.09
CA PRO A 50 -0.84 -24.07 5.64
C PRO A 50 -2.32 -24.13 5.26
N GLN A 51 -3.21 -24.56 6.15
CA GLN A 51 -4.65 -24.56 5.93
C GLN A 51 -5.29 -23.20 6.21
N GLU A 52 -4.63 -22.33 6.97
CA GLU A 52 -5.19 -21.05 7.41
C GLU A 52 -4.33 -19.85 7.00
N GLU A 53 -3.05 -20.08 6.69
CA GLU A 53 -2.08 -19.03 6.39
C GLU A 53 -1.62 -19.08 4.93
N VAL A 54 -1.35 -17.91 4.38
CA VAL A 54 -0.80 -17.69 3.03
C VAL A 54 0.46 -16.85 3.10
N TYR A 55 1.30 -16.98 2.09
CA TYR A 55 2.46 -16.13 1.91
C TYR A 55 2.09 -14.95 1.02
N CYS A 56 2.32 -13.74 1.51
CA CYS A 56 1.98 -12.49 0.83
C CYS A 56 3.26 -11.78 0.40
N GLU A 57 3.24 -11.18 -0.78
CA GLU A 57 4.29 -10.29 -1.27
C GLU A 57 3.68 -8.96 -1.68
N LEU A 58 4.17 -7.88 -1.07
CA LEU A 58 3.87 -6.50 -1.48
C LEU A 58 5.10 -5.91 -2.17
N PHE A 59 4.91 -5.28 -3.32
CA PHE A 59 6.02 -4.68 -4.06
C PHE A 59 5.61 -3.40 -4.77
N LEU A 60 6.58 -2.49 -4.88
CA LEU A 60 6.41 -1.21 -5.57
C LEU A 60 6.67 -1.38 -7.06
N VAL A 61 5.73 -0.89 -7.87
CA VAL A 61 5.91 -0.61 -9.29
C VAL A 61 5.97 0.90 -9.47
N ARG A 62 7.00 1.38 -10.17
CA ARG A 62 7.12 2.78 -10.60
C ARG A 62 6.85 2.83 -12.09
N GLN A 63 5.98 3.74 -12.49
CA GLN A 63 5.82 4.16 -13.86
C GLN A 63 6.34 5.59 -13.96
N ASP A 64 7.41 5.77 -14.72
CA ASP A 64 7.97 7.08 -15.00
C ASP A 64 6.94 7.91 -15.78
N ASP A 65 6.92 9.22 -15.54
CA ASP A 65 6.05 10.14 -16.27
C ASP A 65 6.29 9.99 -17.79
N LEU A 66 5.22 9.74 -18.53
CA LEU A 66 5.26 9.56 -19.98
C LEU A 66 5.43 10.90 -20.72
N GLU A 67 5.05 12.01 -20.08
CA GLU A 67 5.13 13.36 -20.64
C GLU A 67 5.87 14.32 -19.69
N PRO A 68 7.17 14.07 -19.40
CA PRO A 68 7.92 14.88 -18.46
C PRO A 68 7.98 16.32 -18.97
N ASN A 69 7.23 17.22 -18.31
CA ASN A 69 7.23 18.62 -18.66
C ASN A 69 8.48 19.28 -18.07
N THR A 70 9.32 19.89 -18.90
CA THR A 70 10.57 20.56 -18.46
C THR A 70 10.38 21.64 -17.39
N PHE A 71 9.14 22.10 -17.17
CA PHE A 71 8.79 23.14 -16.21
C PHE A 71 8.24 22.61 -14.87
N PHE A 72 7.82 21.35 -14.79
CA PHE A 72 7.30 20.74 -13.57
C PHE A 72 8.18 19.56 -13.15
N THR A 73 8.24 19.32 -11.84
CA THR A 73 8.92 18.15 -11.31
C THR A 73 8.19 16.89 -11.75
N ASP A 74 8.92 15.89 -12.26
CA ASP A 74 8.37 14.60 -12.72
C ASP A 74 7.40 14.04 -11.66
N GLN A 75 6.13 13.88 -12.04
CA GLN A 75 5.10 13.27 -11.20
C GLN A 75 5.04 11.79 -11.54
N ASP A 76 5.98 11.02 -10.97
CA ASP A 76 5.96 9.58 -11.13
C ASP A 76 4.67 8.99 -10.54
N GLN A 77 4.16 7.96 -11.22
CA GLN A 77 3.09 7.14 -10.67
C GLN A 77 3.71 5.94 -9.94
N HIS A 78 3.36 5.82 -8.67
CA HIS A 78 3.78 4.74 -7.79
C HIS A 78 2.58 3.84 -7.48
N GLN A 79 2.74 2.54 -7.66
CA GLN A 79 1.69 1.56 -7.36
C GLN A 79 2.22 0.53 -6.38
N LEU A 80 1.54 0.36 -5.26
CA LEU A 80 1.73 -0.78 -4.38
C LEU A 80 0.93 -1.95 -4.92
N ARG A 81 1.59 -3.06 -5.23
CA ARG A 81 0.94 -4.27 -5.74
C ARG A 81 1.09 -5.43 -4.77
N ALA A 82 0.12 -6.35 -4.80
CA ALA A 82 0.10 -7.56 -4.00
C ALA A 82 0.07 -8.83 -4.86
N ALA A 83 0.80 -9.86 -4.44
CA ALA A 83 0.72 -11.22 -4.94
C ALA A 83 0.68 -12.20 -3.76
N ILE A 84 -0.19 -13.21 -3.85
CA ILE A 84 -0.41 -14.18 -2.77
C ILE A 84 -0.12 -15.59 -3.26
N TYR A 85 0.55 -16.34 -2.40
CA TYR A 85 0.93 -17.73 -2.62
C TYR A 85 0.30 -18.61 -1.53
N VAL A 86 -0.53 -19.56 -1.96
CA VAL A 86 -1.17 -20.54 -1.11
C VAL A 86 -0.28 -21.79 -0.99
N PRO A 87 0.06 -22.25 0.23
CA PRO A 87 0.86 -23.46 0.43
C PRO A 87 0.28 -24.70 -0.28
N VAL A 88 1.15 -25.57 -0.77
CA VAL A 88 0.77 -26.80 -1.52
C VAL A 88 -0.13 -27.72 -0.69
N ASN A 89 0.10 -27.77 0.61
CA ASN A 89 -0.61 -28.61 1.58
C ASN A 89 -1.85 -27.92 2.21
N SER A 90 -2.33 -26.82 1.62
CA SER A 90 -3.55 -26.11 2.05
C SER A 90 -4.87 -26.83 1.72
N GLY A 91 -4.82 -27.81 0.80
CA GLY A 91 -6.02 -28.43 0.22
C GLY A 91 -6.66 -27.61 -0.92
N ILE A 92 -6.09 -26.46 -1.28
CA ILE A 92 -6.53 -25.66 -2.42
C ILE A 92 -6.01 -26.24 -3.73
N HIS A 93 -6.88 -26.24 -4.74
CA HIS A 93 -6.57 -26.71 -6.08
C HIS A 93 -5.43 -25.89 -6.71
N ASP A 94 -4.49 -26.56 -7.39
CA ASP A 94 -3.25 -25.98 -7.92
C ASP A 94 -3.45 -24.67 -8.71
N ARG A 95 -4.51 -24.59 -9.53
CA ARG A 95 -4.87 -23.40 -10.31
C ARG A 95 -5.12 -22.13 -9.50
N TYR A 96 -5.47 -22.25 -8.21
CA TYR A 96 -5.76 -21.12 -7.32
C TYR A 96 -4.65 -20.91 -6.28
N ARG A 97 -3.51 -21.59 -6.41
CA ARG A 97 -2.39 -21.40 -5.46
C ARG A 97 -1.68 -20.07 -5.64
N LEU A 98 -1.84 -19.43 -6.79
CA LEU A 98 -1.34 -18.08 -7.05
C LEU A 98 -2.54 -17.17 -7.22
N SER A 99 -2.52 -16.03 -6.54
CA SER A 99 -3.52 -14.99 -6.80
C SER A 99 -3.24 -14.27 -8.11
N PRO A 100 -4.25 -13.61 -8.70
CA PRO A 100 -3.97 -12.48 -9.58
C PRO A 100 -3.13 -11.43 -8.84
N VAL A 101 -2.29 -10.70 -9.57
CA VAL A 101 -1.55 -9.55 -9.03
C VAL A 101 -2.49 -8.35 -9.04
N ILE A 102 -2.74 -7.78 -7.86
CA ILE A 102 -3.67 -6.65 -7.70
C ILE A 102 -2.94 -5.38 -7.29
N VAL A 103 -3.50 -4.23 -7.64
CA VAL A 103 -3.09 -2.93 -7.11
C VAL A 103 -3.78 -2.73 -5.76
N VAL A 104 -3.01 -2.46 -4.73
CA VAL A 104 -3.50 -2.19 -3.38
C VAL A 104 -3.74 -0.70 -3.20
N GLU A 105 -2.82 0.11 -3.71
CA GLU A 105 -2.84 1.57 -3.57
C GLU A 105 -2.02 2.23 -4.68
N GLU A 106 -2.41 3.44 -5.06
CA GLU A 106 -1.71 4.29 -6.01
C GLU A 106 -1.34 5.63 -5.35
N TRP A 107 -0.16 6.14 -5.71
CA TRP A 107 0.33 7.44 -5.28
C TRP A 107 0.98 8.15 -6.46
N GLU A 108 0.61 9.41 -6.69
CA GLU A 108 1.21 10.27 -7.71
C GLU A 108 2.04 11.35 -7.02
N GLY A 109 3.34 11.40 -7.30
CA GLY A 109 4.20 12.44 -6.76
C GLY A 109 5.63 12.00 -6.50
N TRP A 110 6.36 12.84 -5.76
CA TRP A 110 7.78 12.66 -5.49
C TRP A 110 8.01 11.80 -4.23
N ARG A 111 8.94 10.83 -4.29
CA ARG A 111 9.21 9.88 -3.17
C ARG A 111 9.69 10.49 -1.86
N GLY A 112 10.44 11.58 -1.95
CA GLY A 112 10.88 12.37 -0.80
C GLY A 112 9.89 13.43 -0.32
N ASP A 113 8.63 13.39 -0.76
CA ASP A 113 7.58 14.24 -0.19
C ASP A 113 7.30 13.77 1.25
N ASP A 114 7.22 14.72 2.18
CA ASP A 114 6.90 14.44 3.59
C ASP A 114 5.49 13.83 3.76
N HIS A 115 4.65 13.93 2.73
CA HIS A 115 3.30 13.38 2.67
C HIS A 115 3.20 12.07 1.88
N ALA A 116 4.29 11.59 1.28
CA ALA A 116 4.26 10.32 0.56
C ALA A 116 3.96 9.16 1.53
N PRO A 117 3.15 8.18 1.11
CA PRO A 117 2.93 6.99 1.92
C PRO A 117 4.26 6.25 2.11
N MET A 118 4.43 5.57 3.24
CA MET A 118 5.72 5.00 3.61
C MET A 118 6.25 4.03 2.54
N TRP A 119 5.34 3.30 1.90
CA TRP A 119 5.65 2.34 0.85
C TRP A 119 6.15 2.97 -0.45
N ALA A 120 5.88 4.26 -0.72
CA ALA A 120 6.39 4.96 -1.91
C ALA A 120 7.92 5.16 -1.87
N SER A 121 8.51 5.10 -0.67
CA SER A 121 9.97 5.16 -0.48
C SER A 121 10.69 3.83 -0.71
N TRP A 122 9.95 2.73 -0.94
CA TRP A 122 10.55 1.42 -1.17
C TRP A 122 11.35 1.36 -2.48
N GLU A 123 12.29 0.42 -2.53
CA GLU A 123 13.03 0.15 -3.76
C GLU A 123 12.14 -0.63 -4.73
N PRO A 124 11.91 -0.15 -5.98
CA PRO A 124 11.11 -0.87 -6.96
C PRO A 124 11.64 -2.29 -7.22
N GLY A 125 10.71 -3.24 -7.34
CA GLY A 125 11.05 -4.63 -7.60
C GLY A 125 11.64 -5.40 -6.40
N MET A 126 11.79 -4.77 -5.24
CA MET A 126 12.15 -5.45 -3.99
C MET A 126 10.89 -5.74 -3.17
N PRO A 127 10.38 -6.99 -3.19
CA PRO A 127 9.16 -7.32 -2.45
C PRO A 127 9.40 -7.34 -0.94
N VAL A 128 8.37 -6.93 -0.19
CA VAL A 128 8.23 -7.18 1.24
C VAL A 128 7.29 -8.36 1.40
N SER A 129 7.82 -9.45 1.95
CA SER A 129 7.07 -10.69 2.08
C SER A 129 6.78 -11.04 3.54
N PHE A 130 5.58 -11.55 3.80
CA PHE A 130 5.09 -11.89 5.14
C PHE A 130 4.01 -12.98 5.06
N VAL A 131 3.60 -13.49 6.23
CA VAL A 131 2.53 -14.48 6.34
C VAL A 131 1.28 -13.81 6.87
N GLU A 132 0.12 -14.13 6.31
CA GLU A 132 -1.17 -13.59 6.74
C GLU A 132 -2.26 -14.67 6.71
N SER A 133 -3.34 -14.46 7.45
CA SER A 133 -4.53 -15.31 7.42
C SER A 133 -5.20 -15.29 6.04
N ARG A 134 -5.56 -16.47 5.54
CA ARG A 134 -6.39 -16.68 4.33
C ARG A 134 -7.68 -15.87 4.40
N ALA A 135 -8.32 -15.82 5.57
CA ALA A 135 -9.58 -15.11 5.75
C ALA A 135 -9.39 -13.58 5.61
N VAL A 136 -8.30 -13.05 6.17
CA VAL A 136 -7.96 -11.62 6.06
C VAL A 136 -7.65 -11.26 4.61
N VAL A 137 -6.78 -12.04 3.96
CA VAL A 137 -6.41 -11.82 2.56
C VAL A 137 -7.60 -11.94 1.62
N ALA A 138 -8.49 -12.93 1.83
CA ALA A 138 -9.70 -13.09 1.05
C ALA A 138 -10.60 -11.85 1.11
N ARG A 139 -10.82 -11.30 2.31
CA ARG A 139 -11.61 -10.08 2.50
C ARG A 139 -10.96 -8.87 1.82
N LEU A 140 -9.64 -8.74 1.92
CA LEU A 140 -8.92 -7.65 1.26
C LEU A 140 -9.02 -7.73 -0.26
N PHE A 141 -8.87 -8.92 -0.83
CA PHE A 141 -9.01 -9.13 -2.26
C PHE A 141 -10.44 -8.90 -2.72
N GLU A 142 -11.45 -9.30 -1.93
CA GLU A 142 -12.86 -8.99 -2.20
C GLU A 142 -13.08 -7.48 -2.26
N CYS A 143 -12.64 -6.72 -1.25
CA CYS A 143 -12.74 -5.27 -1.26
C CYS A 143 -12.00 -4.63 -2.45
N LEU A 144 -10.77 -5.06 -2.71
CA LEU A 144 -9.94 -4.53 -3.79
C LEU A 144 -10.42 -4.94 -5.19
N SER A 145 -11.37 -5.87 -5.31
CA SER A 145 -11.95 -6.26 -6.61
C SER A 145 -12.77 -5.13 -7.24
N ASP A 146 -13.38 -4.27 -6.42
CA ASP A 146 -14.13 -3.09 -6.85
C ASP A 146 -13.25 -1.84 -7.00
N TYR A 147 -11.97 -1.92 -6.66
CA TYR A 147 -11.02 -0.82 -6.82
C TYR A 147 -10.73 -0.58 -8.31
N GLU A 148 -10.78 0.67 -8.76
CA GLU A 148 -10.77 1.02 -10.20
C GLU A 148 -9.59 0.38 -10.98
N PRO A 149 -8.35 0.42 -10.48
CA PRO A 149 -7.21 -0.21 -11.16
C PRO A 149 -7.37 -1.72 -11.36
N ASN A 150 -8.16 -2.39 -10.52
CA ASN A 150 -8.38 -3.84 -10.54
C ASN A 150 -9.66 -4.25 -11.27
N ARG A 151 -10.50 -3.30 -11.70
CA ARG A 151 -11.82 -3.57 -12.31
C ARG A 151 -11.77 -4.59 -13.46
N HIS A 152 -10.71 -4.54 -14.26
CA HIS A 152 -10.51 -5.45 -15.38
C HIS A 152 -10.29 -6.92 -14.98
N ALA A 153 -9.83 -7.16 -13.74
CA ALA A 153 -9.58 -8.49 -13.17
C ALA A 153 -10.58 -8.87 -12.05
N ALA A 154 -11.60 -8.04 -11.78
CA ALA A 154 -12.52 -8.22 -10.67
C ALA A 154 -13.15 -9.62 -10.59
N CYS A 155 -13.59 -10.18 -11.73
CA CYS A 155 -14.16 -11.53 -11.77
C CYS A 155 -13.13 -12.61 -11.39
N GLU A 156 -11.88 -12.49 -11.85
CA GLU A 156 -10.80 -13.42 -11.52
C GLU A 156 -10.42 -13.34 -10.04
N ILE A 157 -10.36 -12.11 -9.51
CA ILE A 157 -10.11 -11.85 -8.09
C ILE A 157 -11.19 -12.53 -7.23
N LEU A 158 -12.47 -12.32 -7.54
CA LEU A 158 -13.59 -12.90 -6.78
C LEU A 158 -13.64 -14.43 -6.91
N GLU A 159 -13.35 -14.98 -8.09
CA GLU A 159 -13.23 -16.43 -8.26
C GLU A 159 -12.13 -17.02 -7.37
N TRP A 160 -10.97 -16.34 -7.32
CA TRP A 160 -9.86 -16.74 -6.48
C TRP A 160 -10.20 -16.64 -4.98
N VAL A 161 -10.85 -15.56 -4.55
CA VAL A 161 -11.32 -15.36 -3.17
C VAL A 161 -12.22 -16.52 -2.72
N VAL A 162 -13.22 -16.88 -3.51
CA VAL A 162 -14.11 -18.00 -3.20
C VAL A 162 -13.33 -19.32 -3.08
N ALA A 163 -12.37 -19.54 -3.98
CA ALA A 163 -11.54 -20.74 -3.96
C ALA A 163 -10.65 -20.84 -2.70
N ILE A 164 -10.04 -19.74 -2.28
CA ILE A 164 -9.15 -19.73 -1.11
C ILE A 164 -9.86 -19.66 0.23
N LEU A 165 -11.20 -19.58 0.26
CA LEU A 165 -11.99 -19.73 1.49
C LEU A 165 -12.43 -21.18 1.75
N VAL A 166 -12.22 -22.09 0.79
CA VAL A 166 -12.58 -23.52 0.96
C VAL A 166 -11.83 -24.13 2.14
N GLY A 167 -12.58 -24.66 3.11
CA GLY A 167 -12.02 -25.33 4.29
C GLY A 167 -11.49 -24.39 5.37
N VAL A 168 -11.63 -23.06 5.19
CA VAL A 168 -11.48 -22.12 6.30
C VAL A 168 -12.71 -22.29 7.20
N PRO A 169 -12.56 -22.60 8.49
CA PRO A 169 -13.71 -22.64 9.38
C PRO A 169 -14.40 -21.28 9.30
N GLU A 170 -15.71 -21.28 9.03
CA GLU A 170 -16.51 -20.09 9.28
C GLU A 170 -16.34 -19.80 10.78
N GLU A 171 -15.44 -18.88 11.14
CA GLU A 171 -15.49 -18.27 12.45
C GLU A 171 -16.77 -17.45 12.48
N VAL A 172 -17.86 -18.15 12.81
CA VAL A 172 -19.17 -17.61 13.12
C VAL A 172 -18.99 -16.70 14.32
N GLY A 173 -18.75 -15.42 14.05
CA GLY A 173 -19.23 -14.30 14.85
C GLY A 173 -19.12 -14.43 16.37
N SER A 174 -18.01 -14.92 16.90
CA SER A 174 -17.66 -14.66 18.29
C SER A 174 -16.58 -13.61 18.30
N LEU A 175 -17.03 -12.35 18.30
CA LEU A 175 -16.29 -11.19 18.82
C LEU A 175 -15.73 -11.56 20.20
N HIS A 176 -14.59 -12.24 20.25
CA HIS A 176 -13.74 -12.17 21.42
C HIS A 176 -12.94 -10.89 21.28
N ASP A 177 -13.27 -10.00 22.22
CA ASP A 177 -12.73 -8.69 22.52
C ASP A 177 -11.21 -8.73 22.79
N ASP A 178 -10.41 -9.12 21.81
CA ASP A 178 -9.00 -8.72 21.73
C ASP A 178 -8.97 -7.39 20.95
N GLY A 179 -9.34 -6.32 21.67
CA GLY A 179 -9.72 -5.00 21.18
C GLY A 179 -8.67 -4.19 20.40
N ASP A 180 -7.63 -4.82 19.85
CA ASP A 180 -6.59 -4.16 19.05
C ASP A 180 -6.54 -4.66 17.59
N LYS A 181 -6.83 -5.95 17.32
CA LYS A 181 -6.77 -6.50 15.94
C LYS A 181 -8.11 -6.40 15.20
N THR A 182 -9.24 -6.40 15.91
CA THR A 182 -10.58 -6.16 15.33
C THR A 182 -10.72 -4.75 14.80
N LEU A 183 -10.12 -3.75 15.44
CA LEU A 183 -10.19 -2.36 15.00
C LEU A 183 -9.49 -2.13 13.65
N ILE A 184 -8.42 -2.86 13.34
CA ILE A 184 -7.74 -2.73 12.05
C ILE A 184 -8.55 -3.43 10.96
N ASN A 185 -9.10 -4.61 11.23
CA ASN A 185 -10.01 -5.27 10.30
C ASN A 185 -11.25 -4.40 10.02
N ASP A 186 -11.86 -3.83 11.05
CA ASP A 186 -13.00 -2.93 10.90
C ASP A 186 -12.60 -1.60 10.23
N ALA A 187 -11.41 -1.06 10.50
CA ALA A 187 -10.92 0.15 9.83
C ALA A 187 -10.60 -0.09 8.35
N MET A 188 -10.01 -1.24 8.00
CA MET A 188 -9.81 -1.65 6.61
C MET A 188 -11.14 -1.89 5.89
N LEU A 189 -12.14 -2.47 6.58
CA LEU A 189 -13.49 -2.71 6.05
C LEU A 189 -14.36 -1.43 6.04
N SER A 190 -14.05 -0.44 6.87
CA SER A 190 -14.74 0.86 6.94
C SER A 190 -14.10 1.92 6.04
N ILE A 191 -13.03 1.60 5.31
CA ILE A 191 -12.67 2.38 4.13
C ILE A 191 -13.77 2.09 3.10
N ASP A 192 -14.83 2.89 3.15
CA ASP A 192 -15.73 3.04 2.00
C ASP A 192 -14.85 3.41 0.81
N ILE A 193 -14.71 2.51 -0.16
CA ILE A 193 -13.99 2.75 -1.42
C ILE A 193 -14.58 3.99 -2.15
N ALA A 194 -15.82 4.37 -1.80
CA ALA A 194 -16.46 5.63 -2.20
C ALA A 194 -15.72 6.90 -1.72
N GLU A 195 -15.01 6.90 -0.58
CA GLU A 195 -14.20 8.05 -0.14
C GLU A 195 -12.90 8.20 -0.93
N VAL A 196 -12.30 7.09 -1.40
CA VAL A 196 -11.09 7.13 -2.24
C VAL A 196 -11.39 7.74 -3.62
N GLN A 197 -12.60 7.53 -4.15
CA GLN A 197 -13.04 8.17 -5.41
C GLN A 197 -13.35 9.67 -5.27
N LEU A 198 -13.55 10.18 -4.04
CA LEU A 198 -13.89 11.58 -3.79
C LEU A 198 -12.67 12.50 -3.65
N ALA A 199 -11.50 11.94 -3.35
CA ALA A 199 -10.24 12.70 -3.30
C ALA A 199 -9.72 13.11 -4.69
N ASP A 200 -10.12 12.38 -5.74
CA ASP A 200 -9.66 12.61 -7.12
C ASP A 200 -10.51 13.64 -7.91
N GLN A 201 -11.60 14.15 -7.31
CA GLN A 201 -12.49 15.12 -7.96
C GLN A 201 -12.20 16.60 -7.63
N THR A 202 -11.15 16.90 -6.85
CA THR A 202 -10.76 18.28 -6.50
C THR A 202 -9.62 18.86 -7.34
N LYS A 203 -9.50 18.51 -8.63
CA LYS A 203 -8.72 19.31 -9.60
C LYS A 203 -9.66 20.35 -10.25
N PRO A 204 -9.59 21.66 -9.89
CA PRO A 204 -10.28 22.69 -10.65
C PRO A 204 -9.62 22.81 -12.02
N PHE A 205 -10.41 22.63 -13.08
CA PHE A 205 -10.04 23.05 -14.43
C PHE A 205 -9.79 24.57 -14.41
N ILE A 206 -8.53 24.97 -14.58
CA ILE A 206 -8.12 26.33 -14.93
C ILE A 206 -7.43 26.26 -16.29
#